data_AF-A0A7X9JLU4-F1
#
_entry.id   AF-A0A7X9JLU4-F1
#
_cell.length_a   1.000
_cell.length_b   1.000
_cell.length_c   1.000
_cell.angle_alpha   90.00
_cell.angle_beta   90.00
_cell.angle_gamma   90.00
#
_symmetry.space_group_name_H-M   'P 1'
#
loop_
_entity.id
_entity.type
_entity.pdbx_description
1 polymer ?
#
loop_
_entity_poly.entity_id
_entity_poly.type
_entity_poly.pdbx_seq_one_letter_code
_entity_poly.pdbx_strand_id
1 'polypeptide(L)'
;VQFPMQAFQNFYTKCPQDSLILETGLSNQSYQFLWQNGDTAPSFTIYLPGNYYVNITDSLGCSYFSDTIIIENDSFSFENALTDSVSICLGDTLKTNNLNATNYLWSTNETTSFILPQSSQWHYVTLTNTNNCKLIDSCFVTLKGLKPQPSIQKNNLCSNSYTLYTGNSSGNIQHWQWILQDSVLQIGQQITYMYNQPGIYQTILHVIDSNSCENTVFSIDTIYMPPRVGFNYDNGCSGQNTIFESTCISQDSIIEYNWNINNQTYQHSSLILNLYPLEYYIKHWIVTEHGCSDTLIQKITINNNNIIIPADINFPNNGININDPIVHFNWNSHQQKSLIEISYLNDFSNIVYRSPKANNNVYSFSSFLSDTTLYWRVWTYNNCNDSISSPIYYFKNYNCKSLDGLSLWLKSDSGVVKDSYNNVSEWHDISGNEIIFSQSNAALYPKFIDNIDSLNFKPIIKFNQKLLTNFNNITLGTIFIFSNYDSNEFIEYSGLFSRANTTTSDFLLVGNK
;
A
#
# COMPACT_ATOMS: atom_id res chain seq x y z
N VAL A 1 -98.72 25.07 0.22
CA VAL A 1 -97.63 24.19 -0.24
C VAL A 1 -96.47 24.37 0.73
N GLN A 2 -96.09 23.34 1.49
CA GLN A 2 -94.94 23.41 2.38
C GLN A 2 -93.67 23.47 1.52
N PHE A 3 -92.97 24.60 1.55
CA PHE A 3 -91.53 24.57 1.31
C PHE A 3 -90.89 24.01 2.59
N PRO A 4 -90.16 22.89 2.53
CA PRO A 4 -89.46 22.40 3.70
C PRO A 4 -88.42 23.44 4.12
N MET A 5 -88.37 23.63 5.44
CA MET A 5 -87.47 24.49 6.20
C MET A 5 -86.04 24.55 5.63
N GLN A 6 -85.58 25.76 5.31
CA GLN A 6 -84.50 26.43 6.05
C GLN A 6 -84.28 27.81 5.44
N ALA A 7 -84.17 28.83 6.29
CA ALA A 7 -83.63 30.12 5.91
C ALA A 7 -82.16 29.92 5.49
N PHE A 8 -81.93 29.74 4.19
CA PHE A 8 -80.64 29.92 3.58
C PHE A 8 -80.85 30.84 2.38
N GLN A 9 -80.08 31.93 2.35
CA GLN A 9 -79.81 32.59 1.09
C GLN A 9 -79.32 31.51 0.13
N ASN A 10 -80.09 31.23 -0.92
CA ASN A 10 -79.66 30.27 -1.92
C ASN A 10 -78.65 31.00 -2.81
N PHE A 11 -77.37 30.77 -2.54
CA PHE A 11 -76.26 31.24 -3.36
C PHE A 11 -76.08 30.27 -4.52
N TYR A 12 -76.16 30.77 -5.75
CA TYR A 12 -75.78 30.03 -6.94
C TYR A 12 -74.66 30.76 -7.66
N THR A 13 -73.64 29.99 -8.04
CA THR A 13 -72.58 30.45 -8.92
C THR A 13 -72.89 29.98 -10.33
N LYS A 14 -72.93 30.92 -11.30
CA LYS A 14 -73.11 30.60 -12.72
C LYS A 14 -71.83 30.86 -13.50
N CYS A 15 -71.63 30.12 -14.58
CA CYS A 15 -70.50 30.37 -15.46
C CYS A 15 -70.64 31.71 -16.19
N PRO A 16 -69.52 32.39 -16.51
CA PRO A 16 -69.58 33.61 -17.29
C PRO A 16 -70.24 33.33 -18.65
N GLN A 17 -71.09 34.24 -19.11
CA GLN A 17 -71.86 34.15 -20.37
C GLN A 17 -72.96 33.06 -20.45
N ASP A 18 -73.05 32.14 -19.48
CA ASP A 18 -74.18 31.22 -19.38
C ASP A 18 -75.42 31.87 -18.76
N SER A 19 -76.59 31.31 -19.06
CA SER A 19 -77.87 31.65 -18.46
C SER A 19 -78.35 30.58 -17.48
N LEU A 20 -78.97 30.99 -16.38
CA LEU A 20 -79.63 30.09 -15.42
C LEU A 20 -81.14 30.26 -15.50
N ILE A 21 -81.91 29.17 -15.53
CA ILE A 21 -83.38 29.21 -15.49
C ILE A 21 -83.84 28.85 -14.07
N LEU A 22 -84.58 29.75 -13.43
CA LEU A 22 -85.30 29.46 -12.20
C LEU A 22 -86.71 28.99 -12.54
N GLU A 23 -87.06 27.77 -12.14
CA GLU A 23 -88.42 27.24 -12.28
C GLU A 23 -89.12 27.24 -10.92
N THR A 24 -90.35 27.75 -10.86
CA THR A 24 -91.15 27.70 -9.62
C THR A 24 -91.74 26.32 -9.34
N GLY A 25 -91.76 25.42 -10.34
CA GLY A 25 -92.40 24.11 -10.28
C GLY A 25 -93.94 24.17 -10.23
N LEU A 26 -94.52 25.36 -10.38
CA LEU A 26 -95.96 25.63 -10.32
C LEU A 26 -96.46 26.11 -11.69
N SER A 27 -97.75 25.88 -11.98
CA SER A 27 -98.33 26.23 -13.29
C SER A 27 -99.18 27.51 -13.25
N ASN A 28 -99.18 28.26 -14.35
CA ASN A 28 -100.01 29.46 -14.56
C ASN A 28 -101.53 29.18 -14.56
N GLN A 29 -101.96 27.93 -14.44
CA GLN A 29 -103.39 27.57 -14.39
C GLN A 29 -103.99 27.75 -12.99
N SER A 30 -103.17 27.66 -11.94
CA SER A 30 -103.62 27.72 -10.54
C SER A 30 -102.95 28.81 -9.72
N TYR A 31 -101.89 29.43 -10.26
CA TYR A 31 -101.08 30.43 -9.58
C TYR A 31 -100.72 31.57 -10.54
N GLN A 32 -100.58 32.77 -9.99
CA GLN A 32 -100.05 33.96 -10.64
C GLN A 32 -98.67 34.27 -10.09
N PHE A 33 -97.75 34.73 -10.95
CA PHE A 33 -96.36 35.01 -10.60
C PHE A 33 -96.06 36.47 -10.88
N LEU A 34 -95.21 37.09 -10.04
CA LEU A 34 -94.66 38.42 -10.25
C LEU A 34 -93.19 38.44 -9.82
N TRP A 35 -92.29 38.46 -10.79
CA TRP A 35 -90.85 38.57 -10.57
C TRP A 35 -90.43 40.01 -10.27
N GLN A 36 -89.20 40.19 -9.77
CA GLN A 36 -88.66 41.48 -9.37
C GLN A 36 -88.61 42.55 -10.48
N ASN A 37 -88.64 42.13 -11.76
CA ASN A 37 -88.67 43.02 -12.92
C ASN A 37 -90.08 43.21 -13.52
N GLY A 38 -91.12 42.61 -12.91
CA GLY A 38 -92.49 42.64 -13.39
C GLY A 38 -92.90 41.49 -14.31
N ASP A 39 -92.03 40.52 -14.58
CA ASP A 39 -92.38 39.33 -15.37
C ASP A 39 -93.41 38.45 -14.63
N THR A 40 -94.25 37.73 -15.38
CA THR A 40 -95.36 36.90 -14.87
C THR A 40 -95.30 35.44 -15.33
N ALA A 41 -94.23 35.04 -16.02
CA ALA A 41 -93.99 33.65 -16.38
C ALA A 41 -93.71 32.77 -15.14
N PRO A 42 -94.02 31.46 -15.18
CA PRO A 42 -93.74 30.52 -14.08
C PRO A 42 -92.24 30.18 -13.94
N SER A 43 -91.41 30.69 -14.85
CA SER A 43 -89.96 30.52 -14.90
C SER A 43 -89.28 31.85 -15.21
N PHE A 44 -88.01 32.01 -14.79
CA PHE A 44 -87.23 33.22 -15.03
C PHE A 44 -85.82 32.90 -15.51
N THR A 45 -85.39 33.50 -16.63
CA THR A 45 -84.05 33.30 -17.19
C THR A 45 -83.10 34.42 -16.77
N ILE A 46 -81.95 34.05 -16.21
CA ILE A 46 -80.97 34.93 -15.59
C ILE A 46 -79.73 35.02 -16.47
N TYR A 47 -79.37 36.23 -16.89
CA TYR A 47 -78.17 36.49 -17.71
C TYR A 47 -77.07 37.22 -16.94
N LEU A 48 -77.43 38.01 -15.93
CA LEU A 48 -76.52 38.85 -15.14
C LEU A 48 -76.52 38.40 -13.66
N PRO A 49 -75.42 38.58 -12.92
CA PRO A 49 -75.41 38.35 -11.48
C PRO A 49 -76.32 39.36 -10.76
N GLY A 50 -76.89 38.96 -9.63
CA GLY A 50 -77.81 39.79 -8.86
C GLY A 50 -78.76 39.00 -7.97
N ASN A 51 -79.72 39.71 -7.38
CA ASN A 51 -80.70 39.15 -6.47
C ASN A 51 -82.06 38.95 -7.17
N TYR A 52 -82.62 37.75 -7.04
CA TYR A 52 -83.85 37.34 -7.71
C TYR A 52 -84.88 36.84 -6.69
N TYR A 53 -86.15 37.17 -6.90
CA TYR A 53 -87.26 36.73 -6.06
C TYR A 53 -88.59 36.82 -6.84
N VAL A 54 -89.57 36.02 -6.44
CA VAL A 54 -90.90 35.99 -7.05
C VAL A 54 -91.99 36.07 -5.99
N ASN A 55 -93.03 36.85 -6.25
CA ASN A 55 -94.28 36.81 -5.49
C ASN A 55 -95.28 35.90 -6.20
N ILE A 56 -95.84 34.93 -5.48
CA ILE A 56 -96.76 33.93 -6.01
C ILE A 56 -98.12 34.10 -5.35
N THR A 57 -99.17 34.29 -6.14
CA THR A 57 -100.55 34.42 -5.65
C THR A 57 -101.36 33.22 -6.10
N ASP A 58 -102.04 32.54 -5.16
CA ASP A 58 -102.94 31.43 -5.50
C ASP A 58 -104.29 31.90 -6.04
N SER A 59 -105.09 30.95 -6.53
CA SER A 59 -106.46 31.22 -7.03
C SER A 59 -107.44 31.75 -5.97
N LEU A 60 -107.11 31.68 -4.68
CA LEU A 60 -107.91 32.21 -3.57
C LEU A 60 -107.46 33.63 -3.16
N GLY A 61 -106.44 34.19 -3.82
CA GLY A 61 -105.90 35.52 -3.57
C GLY A 61 -104.85 35.60 -2.48
N CYS A 62 -104.36 34.47 -1.96
CA CYS A 62 -103.26 34.47 -0.98
C CYS A 62 -101.92 34.62 -1.70
N SER A 63 -101.13 35.64 -1.32
CA SER A 63 -99.80 35.91 -1.88
C SER A 63 -98.67 35.47 -0.95
N TYR A 64 -97.60 34.92 -1.51
CA TYR A 64 -96.39 34.49 -0.80
C TYR A 64 -95.12 34.91 -1.58
N PHE A 65 -94.17 35.52 -0.89
CA PHE A 65 -92.85 35.84 -1.45
C PHE A 65 -91.88 34.68 -1.29
N SER A 66 -91.16 34.33 -2.36
CA SER A 66 -90.01 33.44 -2.25
C SER A 66 -88.90 34.07 -1.41
N ASP A 67 -87.98 33.24 -0.92
CA ASP A 67 -86.70 33.74 -0.43
C ASP A 67 -85.90 34.42 -1.55
N THR A 68 -84.94 35.26 -1.17
CA THR A 68 -84.03 35.90 -2.13
C THR A 68 -82.96 34.91 -2.58
N ILE A 69 -82.85 34.73 -3.89
CA ILE A 69 -81.82 33.93 -4.54
C ILE A 69 -80.70 34.88 -4.98
N ILE A 70 -79.46 34.61 -4.57
CA ILE A 70 -78.30 35.43 -4.91
C ILE A 70 -77.50 34.69 -5.99
N ILE A 71 -77.31 35.35 -7.14
CA ILE A 71 -76.56 34.81 -8.26
C ILE A 71 -75.24 35.57 -8.40
N GLU A 72 -74.13 34.84 -8.31
CA GLU A 72 -72.78 35.34 -8.56
C GLU A 72 -72.20 34.71 -9.83
N ASN A 73 -71.30 35.42 -10.51
CA ASN A 73 -70.53 34.83 -11.60
C ASN A 73 -69.33 34.07 -11.01
N ASP A 74 -69.01 32.93 -11.62
CA ASP A 74 -67.80 32.20 -11.33
C ASP A 74 -66.55 33.06 -11.63
N SER A 75 -65.52 32.94 -10.78
CA SER A 75 -64.21 33.60 -10.94
C SER A 75 -63.32 32.93 -12.01
N PHE A 76 -63.85 32.00 -12.80
CA PHE A 76 -63.14 31.36 -13.90
C PHE A 76 -62.88 32.36 -15.01
N SER A 77 -61.72 33.03 -14.90
CA SER A 77 -61.32 34.10 -15.80
C SER A 77 -60.97 33.57 -17.19
N PHE A 78 -61.37 34.36 -18.19
CA PHE A 78 -61.03 34.14 -19.60
C PHE A 78 -59.70 34.75 -20.02
N GLU A 79 -59.01 35.43 -19.11
CA GLU A 79 -57.79 36.15 -19.46
C GLU A 79 -56.60 35.19 -19.60
N ASN A 80 -56.07 35.12 -20.84
CA ASN A 80 -54.74 34.60 -21.21
C ASN A 80 -54.38 33.25 -20.57
N ALA A 81 -55.28 32.27 -20.68
CA ALA A 81 -55.00 30.91 -20.23
C ALA A 81 -53.83 30.30 -21.03
N LEU A 82 -53.66 30.73 -22.28
CA LEU A 82 -52.51 30.54 -23.15
C LEU A 82 -52.09 31.88 -23.77
N THR A 83 -50.87 31.91 -24.33
CA THR A 83 -50.40 33.02 -25.17
C THR A 83 -50.86 32.82 -26.61
N ASP A 84 -51.12 33.89 -27.37
CA ASP A 84 -51.55 33.79 -28.78
C ASP A 84 -50.57 33.00 -29.66
N SER A 85 -49.26 33.22 -29.47
CA SER A 85 -48.21 32.51 -30.21
C SER A 85 -46.98 32.29 -29.34
N VAL A 86 -46.34 31.14 -29.50
CA VAL A 86 -45.10 30.81 -28.78
C VAL A 86 -44.10 30.09 -29.69
N SER A 87 -42.82 30.44 -29.55
CA SER A 87 -41.71 29.79 -30.25
C SER A 87 -40.90 28.94 -29.28
N ILE A 88 -41.12 27.62 -29.31
CA ILE A 88 -40.49 26.65 -28.39
C ILE A 88 -39.63 25.64 -29.15
N CYS A 89 -38.87 24.83 -28.43
CA CYS A 89 -38.10 23.74 -29.01
C CYS A 89 -38.87 22.43 -28.89
N LEU A 90 -38.65 21.49 -29.81
CA LEU A 90 -39.26 20.17 -29.72
C LEU A 90 -38.77 19.49 -28.44
N GLY A 91 -39.72 19.10 -27.58
CA GLY A 91 -39.45 18.59 -26.23
C GLY A 91 -39.73 19.59 -25.12
N ASP A 92 -39.99 20.86 -25.44
CA ASP A 92 -40.54 21.83 -24.48
C ASP A 92 -42.05 21.68 -24.33
N THR A 93 -42.57 22.15 -23.20
CA THR A 93 -43.99 22.04 -22.86
C THR A 93 -44.75 23.29 -23.24
N LEU A 94 -45.94 23.13 -23.83
CA LEU A 94 -46.98 24.17 -23.83
C LEU A 94 -47.87 23.94 -22.60
N LYS A 95 -47.89 24.88 -21.66
CA LYS A 95 -48.62 24.80 -20.39
C LYS A 95 -49.64 25.94 -20.28
N THR A 96 -50.80 25.66 -19.70
CA THR A 96 -51.76 26.71 -19.35
C THR A 96 -51.41 27.43 -18.05
N ASN A 97 -51.67 28.73 -18.00
CA ASN A 97 -51.46 29.59 -16.84
C ASN A 97 -52.70 29.70 -15.94
N ASN A 98 -53.82 29.06 -16.29
CA ASN A 98 -55.05 29.15 -15.51
C ASN A 98 -54.99 28.27 -14.26
N LEU A 99 -54.88 28.91 -13.09
CA LEU A 99 -54.76 28.24 -11.79
C LEU A 99 -56.08 27.67 -11.25
N ASN A 100 -57.23 28.10 -11.79
CA ASN A 100 -58.57 27.70 -11.35
C ASN A 100 -59.11 26.50 -12.16
N ALA A 101 -58.40 26.07 -13.20
CA ALA A 101 -58.75 24.90 -13.98
C ALA A 101 -58.45 23.60 -13.18
N THR A 102 -59.39 22.66 -13.21
CA THR A 102 -59.26 21.35 -12.57
C THR A 102 -59.17 20.20 -13.56
N ASN A 103 -59.76 20.38 -14.75
CA ASN A 103 -59.68 19.42 -15.85
C ASN A 103 -59.21 20.13 -17.13
N TYR A 104 -58.51 19.38 -17.97
CA TYR A 104 -57.93 19.84 -19.22
C TYR A 104 -58.33 18.87 -20.33
N LEU A 105 -58.60 19.38 -21.53
CA LEU A 105 -58.78 18.58 -22.73
C LEU A 105 -58.15 19.31 -23.91
N TRP A 106 -56.99 18.84 -24.35
CA TRP A 106 -56.25 19.43 -25.46
C TRP A 106 -56.75 18.93 -26.81
N SER A 107 -56.43 19.68 -27.87
CA SER A 107 -56.68 19.29 -29.27
C SER A 107 -56.00 17.98 -29.68
N THR A 108 -55.04 17.51 -28.88
CA THR A 108 -54.35 16.21 -28.98
C THR A 108 -55.05 15.08 -28.22
N ASN A 109 -56.18 15.35 -27.57
CA ASN A 109 -56.90 14.48 -26.63
C ASN A 109 -56.18 14.22 -25.29
N GLU A 110 -55.09 14.92 -25.01
CA GLU A 110 -54.40 14.85 -23.71
C GLU A 110 -55.18 15.61 -22.63
N THR A 111 -55.06 15.18 -21.37
CA THR A 111 -55.84 15.70 -20.22
C THR A 111 -54.98 16.29 -19.10
N THR A 112 -53.69 16.48 -19.35
CA THR A 112 -52.73 17.08 -18.43
C THR A 112 -52.76 18.61 -18.49
N SER A 113 -52.19 19.29 -17.49
CA SER A 113 -52.08 20.76 -17.49
C SER A 113 -51.10 21.33 -18.55
N PHE A 114 -50.40 20.45 -19.28
CA PHE A 114 -49.46 20.79 -20.33
C PHE A 114 -49.46 19.70 -21.41
N ILE A 115 -48.93 20.03 -22.60
CA ILE A 115 -48.64 19.08 -23.68
C ILE A 115 -47.22 19.26 -24.20
N LEU A 116 -46.75 18.30 -25.00
CA LEU A 116 -45.49 18.39 -25.75
C LEU A 116 -45.81 18.48 -27.25
N PRO A 117 -45.93 19.70 -27.82
CA PRO A 117 -46.25 19.88 -29.23
C PRO A 117 -45.25 19.15 -30.14
N GLN A 118 -45.77 18.41 -31.13
CA GLN A 118 -44.95 17.61 -32.07
C GLN A 118 -44.81 18.26 -33.45
N SER A 119 -45.57 19.31 -33.75
CA SER A 119 -45.55 20.03 -35.01
C SER A 119 -45.91 21.50 -34.81
N SER A 120 -45.48 22.37 -35.72
CA SER A 120 -45.84 23.79 -35.70
C SER A 120 -47.27 23.98 -36.21
N GLN A 121 -48.22 24.19 -35.31
CA GLN A 121 -49.63 24.36 -35.63
C GLN A 121 -50.40 25.01 -34.47
N TRP A 122 -51.69 25.26 -34.69
CA TRP A 122 -52.63 25.65 -33.63
C TRP A 122 -52.88 24.49 -32.66
N HIS A 123 -52.70 24.76 -31.38
CA HIS A 123 -53.15 23.93 -30.28
C HIS A 123 -54.21 24.68 -29.49
N TYR A 124 -55.24 23.98 -29.03
CA TYR A 124 -56.25 24.56 -28.15
C TYR A 124 -56.51 23.63 -26.97
N VAL A 125 -56.95 24.19 -25.86
CA VAL A 125 -57.30 23.46 -24.65
C VAL A 125 -58.66 23.89 -24.16
N THR A 126 -59.51 22.91 -23.83
CA THR A 126 -60.73 23.13 -23.05
C THR A 126 -60.41 22.92 -21.58
N LEU A 127 -60.51 23.99 -20.80
CA LEU A 127 -60.32 23.99 -19.35
C LEU A 127 -61.68 23.89 -18.67
N THR A 128 -61.77 23.11 -17.60
CA THR A 128 -62.98 23.02 -16.76
C THR A 128 -62.62 23.23 -15.29
N ASN A 129 -63.31 24.14 -14.61
CA ASN A 129 -63.12 24.38 -13.17
C ASN A 129 -64.00 23.44 -12.31
N THR A 130 -63.98 23.61 -10.99
CA THR A 130 -64.77 22.83 -10.02
C THR A 130 -66.28 22.99 -10.19
N ASN A 131 -66.73 24.14 -10.71
CA ASN A 131 -68.15 24.44 -10.92
C ASN A 131 -68.63 24.05 -12.33
N ASN A 132 -67.86 23.22 -13.04
CA ASN A 132 -68.11 22.75 -14.41
C ASN A 132 -68.12 23.86 -15.48
N CYS A 133 -67.63 25.06 -15.17
CA CYS A 133 -67.46 26.12 -16.14
C CYS A 133 -66.35 25.78 -17.11
N LYS A 134 -66.64 25.94 -18.41
CA LYS A 134 -65.73 25.59 -19.49
C LYS A 134 -65.19 26.84 -20.16
N LEU A 135 -63.90 26.77 -20.48
CA LEU A 135 -63.18 27.79 -21.21
C LEU A 135 -62.36 27.12 -22.31
N ILE A 136 -62.31 27.74 -23.48
CA ILE A 136 -61.44 27.29 -24.58
C ILE A 136 -60.47 28.42 -24.89
N ASP A 137 -59.19 28.09 -24.95
CA ASP A 137 -58.14 29.01 -25.39
C ASP A 137 -57.20 28.30 -26.36
N SER A 138 -56.53 29.07 -27.21
CA SER A 138 -55.69 28.55 -28.30
C SER A 138 -54.36 29.29 -28.43
N CYS A 139 -53.33 28.56 -28.85
CA CYS A 139 -51.99 29.07 -29.08
C CYS A 139 -51.43 28.52 -30.39
N PHE A 140 -50.81 29.37 -31.20
CA PHE A 140 -50.01 28.91 -32.34
C PHE A 140 -48.59 28.59 -31.91
N VAL A 141 -48.20 27.32 -32.01
CA VAL A 141 -46.87 26.85 -31.65
C VAL A 141 -45.97 26.88 -32.88
N THR A 142 -44.81 27.52 -32.76
CA THR A 142 -43.72 27.45 -33.74
C THR A 142 -42.54 26.67 -33.15
N LEU A 143 -42.20 25.53 -33.75
CA LEU A 143 -41.02 24.75 -33.35
C LEU A 143 -39.76 25.32 -33.99
N LYS A 144 -38.82 25.76 -33.16
CA LYS A 144 -37.53 26.35 -33.60
C LYS A 144 -36.49 25.28 -34.00
N GLY A 145 -36.56 24.10 -33.40
CA GLY A 145 -35.57 23.04 -33.56
C GLY A 145 -35.72 21.96 -32.49
N LEU A 146 -34.89 20.91 -32.56
CA LEU A 146 -34.81 19.89 -31.52
C LEU A 146 -34.08 20.44 -30.30
N LYS A 147 -34.60 20.16 -29.10
CA LYS A 147 -33.86 20.48 -27.87
C LYS A 147 -32.52 19.74 -27.86
N PRO A 148 -31.39 20.43 -27.59
CA PRO A 148 -30.08 19.77 -27.51
C PRO A 148 -30.08 18.72 -26.38
N GLN A 149 -29.35 17.63 -26.57
CA GLN A 149 -29.20 16.55 -25.59
C GLN A 149 -27.77 16.52 -25.04
N PRO A 150 -27.44 17.37 -24.05
CA PRO A 150 -26.10 17.44 -23.49
C PRO A 150 -25.78 16.19 -22.66
N SER A 151 -24.50 15.82 -22.66
CA SER A 151 -23.89 14.78 -21.85
C SER A 151 -22.50 15.22 -21.41
N ILE A 152 -22.08 14.73 -20.23
CA ILE A 152 -20.82 15.10 -19.59
C ILE A 152 -19.87 13.91 -19.66
N GLN A 153 -18.68 14.13 -20.20
CA GLN A 153 -17.54 13.23 -20.05
C GLN A 153 -16.51 13.89 -19.13
N LYS A 154 -15.92 13.08 -18.25
CA LYS A 154 -14.96 13.52 -17.24
C LYS A 154 -13.80 12.55 -17.15
N ASN A 155 -12.61 13.07 -16.90
CA ASN A 155 -11.41 12.28 -16.65
C ASN A 155 -10.61 12.88 -15.50
N ASN A 156 -9.95 12.04 -14.71
CA ASN A 156 -9.08 12.39 -13.59
C ASN A 156 -9.84 13.09 -12.44
N LEU A 157 -10.56 12.30 -11.63
CA LEU A 157 -11.42 12.78 -10.54
C LEU A 157 -10.67 12.87 -9.21
N CYS A 158 -9.56 13.61 -9.20
CA CYS A 158 -8.59 13.57 -8.12
C CYS A 158 -8.34 14.95 -7.57
N SER A 159 -8.39 15.09 -6.26
CA SER A 159 -8.08 16.37 -5.62
C SER A 159 -6.62 16.77 -5.89
N ASN A 160 -6.39 18.08 -5.98
CA ASN A 160 -5.11 18.71 -6.35
C ASN A 160 -4.58 18.33 -7.74
N SER A 161 -5.45 17.79 -8.61
CA SER A 161 -5.18 17.52 -10.01
C SER A 161 -6.26 18.13 -10.90
N TYR A 162 -5.94 18.40 -12.16
CA TYR A 162 -6.90 18.95 -13.11
C TYR A 162 -7.82 17.86 -13.62
N THR A 163 -9.11 17.95 -13.30
CA THR A 163 -10.18 17.19 -13.95
C THR A 163 -10.47 17.82 -15.31
N LEU A 164 -10.44 17.02 -16.37
CA LEU A 164 -10.86 17.45 -17.71
C LEU A 164 -12.35 17.14 -17.87
N TYR A 165 -13.15 18.17 -18.12
CA TYR A 165 -14.56 18.04 -18.47
C TYR A 165 -14.72 18.28 -19.98
N THR A 166 -15.43 17.39 -20.65
CA THR A 166 -15.81 17.51 -22.07
C THR A 166 -17.31 17.39 -22.20
N GLY A 167 -17.92 18.41 -22.78
CA GLY A 167 -19.35 18.45 -23.09
C GLY A 167 -19.59 17.90 -24.49
N ASN A 168 -20.56 16.99 -24.60
CA ASN A 168 -21.09 16.53 -25.87
C ASN A 168 -22.57 16.83 -25.92
N SER A 169 -23.13 17.18 -27.08
CA SER A 169 -24.57 17.40 -27.23
C SER A 169 -25.02 17.12 -28.65
N SER A 170 -26.29 16.77 -28.82
CA SER A 170 -26.95 16.87 -30.12
C SER A 170 -27.16 18.35 -30.50
N GLY A 171 -27.23 18.62 -31.80
CA GLY A 171 -27.41 19.98 -32.35
C GLY A 171 -26.11 20.77 -32.51
N ASN A 172 -26.24 21.97 -33.09
CA ASN A 172 -25.11 22.89 -33.31
C ASN A 172 -25.00 23.87 -32.13
N ILE A 173 -24.23 23.49 -31.11
CA ILE A 173 -24.11 24.26 -29.85
C ILE A 173 -23.28 25.53 -30.05
N GLN A 174 -23.83 26.68 -29.66
CA GLN A 174 -23.16 27.98 -29.68
C GLN A 174 -22.62 28.39 -28.31
N HIS A 175 -23.25 27.94 -27.23
CA HIS A 175 -22.84 28.27 -25.87
C HIS A 175 -22.74 27.02 -24.99
N TRP A 176 -21.61 26.88 -24.30
CA TRP A 176 -21.31 25.84 -23.33
C TRP A 176 -21.00 26.50 -22.00
N GLN A 177 -21.81 26.26 -20.98
CA GLN A 177 -21.64 26.82 -19.65
C GLN A 177 -21.67 25.72 -18.59
N TRP A 178 -20.63 25.68 -17.77
CA TRP A 178 -20.50 24.76 -16.67
C TRP A 178 -20.68 25.49 -15.34
N ILE A 179 -21.37 24.87 -14.40
CA ILE A 179 -21.43 25.29 -12.99
C ILE A 179 -20.81 24.15 -12.17
N LEU A 180 -19.70 24.46 -11.50
CA LEU A 180 -18.95 23.55 -10.63
C LEU A 180 -19.03 24.05 -9.19
N GLN A 181 -18.97 23.16 -8.18
CA GLN A 181 -19.03 23.55 -6.76
C GLN A 181 -20.14 24.57 -6.44
N ASP A 182 -21.34 24.32 -6.98
CA ASP A 182 -22.56 25.12 -6.80
C ASP A 182 -22.54 26.57 -7.35
N SER A 183 -21.37 27.14 -7.69
CA SER A 183 -21.28 28.57 -8.08
C SER A 183 -20.16 28.93 -9.06
N VAL A 184 -19.19 28.05 -9.30
CA VAL A 184 -18.06 28.35 -10.17
C VAL A 184 -18.46 28.19 -11.62
N LEU A 185 -18.48 29.30 -12.35
CA LEU A 185 -18.80 29.33 -13.78
C LEU A 185 -17.56 29.08 -14.63
N GLN A 186 -17.69 28.23 -15.64
CA GLN A 186 -16.69 27.99 -16.68
C GLN A 186 -17.37 27.96 -18.05
N ILE A 187 -16.67 28.43 -19.08
CA ILE A 187 -17.21 28.56 -20.45
C ILE A 187 -16.32 27.79 -21.41
N GLY A 188 -16.93 27.03 -22.32
CA GLY A 188 -16.24 26.26 -23.35
C GLY A 188 -16.71 24.82 -23.39
N GLN A 189 -16.59 24.18 -24.56
CA GLN A 189 -16.97 22.78 -24.72
C GLN A 189 -16.08 21.85 -23.89
N GLN A 190 -14.80 22.19 -23.79
CA GLN A 190 -13.82 21.51 -22.93
C GLN A 190 -13.27 22.50 -21.93
N ILE A 191 -13.27 22.12 -20.66
CA ILE A 191 -12.73 22.92 -19.55
C ILE A 191 -11.88 22.03 -18.65
N THR A 192 -10.99 22.65 -17.88
CA THR A 192 -10.26 21.97 -16.81
C THR A 192 -10.56 22.65 -15.49
N TYR A 193 -10.66 21.86 -14.42
CA TYR A 193 -10.92 22.38 -13.08
C TYR A 193 -10.18 21.54 -12.03
N MET A 194 -9.64 22.19 -11.00
CA MET A 194 -8.91 21.54 -9.92
C MET A 194 -9.68 21.67 -8.61
N TYR A 195 -9.99 20.52 -8.01
CA TYR A 195 -10.60 20.43 -6.69
C TYR A 195 -9.53 20.35 -5.61
N ASN A 196 -9.52 21.25 -4.62
CA ASN A 196 -8.49 21.24 -3.58
C ASN A 196 -8.74 20.22 -2.45
N GLN A 197 -9.96 19.69 -2.37
CA GLN A 197 -10.39 18.76 -1.33
C GLN A 197 -11.11 17.57 -1.98
N PRO A 198 -10.95 16.35 -1.44
CA PRO A 198 -11.79 15.22 -1.83
C PRO A 198 -13.22 15.45 -1.32
N GLY A 199 -14.20 14.89 -2.02
CA GLY A 199 -15.61 15.08 -1.68
C GLY A 199 -16.55 14.74 -2.82
N ILE A 200 -17.84 14.98 -2.59
CA ILE A 200 -18.89 14.79 -3.60
C ILE A 200 -19.38 16.17 -4.05
N TYR A 201 -19.32 16.43 -5.34
CA TYR A 201 -19.69 17.71 -5.95
C TYR A 201 -20.75 17.53 -7.03
N GLN A 202 -21.62 18.51 -7.19
CA GLN A 202 -22.52 18.58 -8.32
C GLN A 202 -21.89 19.39 -9.45
N THR A 203 -21.92 18.84 -10.66
CA THR A 203 -21.53 19.51 -11.90
C THR A 203 -22.76 19.68 -12.78
N ILE A 204 -22.98 20.89 -13.29
CA ILE A 204 -24.08 21.21 -14.18
C ILE A 204 -23.50 21.70 -15.51
N LEU A 205 -23.98 21.14 -16.62
CA LEU A 205 -23.70 21.62 -17.97
C LEU A 205 -24.99 22.16 -18.58
N HIS A 206 -24.99 23.44 -18.90
CA HIS A 206 -26.05 24.13 -19.65
C HIS A 206 -25.51 24.45 -21.05
N VAL A 207 -26.31 24.11 -22.07
CA VAL A 207 -25.96 24.33 -23.47
C VAL A 207 -27.06 25.09 -24.19
N ILE A 208 -26.69 25.94 -25.14
CA ILE A 208 -27.61 26.66 -26.02
C ILE A 208 -27.17 26.45 -27.48
N ASP A 209 -28.08 26.01 -28.33
CA ASP A 209 -27.84 25.77 -29.75
C ASP A 209 -28.05 27.03 -30.62
N SER A 210 -27.76 26.91 -31.93
CA SER A 210 -27.94 27.99 -32.90
C SER A 210 -29.39 28.42 -33.11
N ASN A 211 -30.38 27.62 -32.67
CA ASN A 211 -31.80 27.95 -32.72
C ASN A 211 -32.31 28.55 -31.39
N SER A 212 -31.39 28.88 -30.47
CA SER A 212 -31.72 29.31 -29.11
C SER A 212 -32.55 28.28 -28.33
N CYS A 213 -32.36 27.00 -28.64
CA CYS A 213 -32.84 25.88 -27.85
C CYS A 213 -31.79 25.56 -26.79
N GLU A 214 -32.24 25.46 -25.54
CA GLU A 214 -31.35 25.21 -24.41
C GLU A 214 -31.71 23.90 -23.71
N ASN A 215 -30.72 23.28 -23.08
CA ASN A 215 -30.96 22.16 -22.19
C ASN A 215 -29.85 22.06 -21.14
N THR A 216 -30.15 21.37 -20.04
CA THR A 216 -29.25 21.22 -18.90
C THR A 216 -29.14 19.76 -18.51
N VAL A 217 -27.92 19.32 -18.22
CA VAL A 217 -27.63 18.01 -17.62
C VAL A 217 -26.79 18.21 -16.36
N PHE A 218 -26.95 17.33 -15.38
CA PHE A 218 -26.15 17.33 -14.17
C PHE A 218 -25.45 15.99 -13.97
N SER A 219 -24.33 16.02 -13.24
CA SER A 219 -23.55 14.87 -12.80
C SER A 219 -23.20 15.04 -11.33
N ILE A 220 -23.15 13.93 -10.60
CA ILE A 220 -22.58 13.87 -9.26
C ILE A 220 -21.16 13.31 -9.41
N ASP A 221 -20.18 14.11 -8.99
CA ASP A 221 -18.77 13.82 -9.15
C ASP A 221 -18.17 13.51 -7.77
N THR A 222 -17.66 12.29 -7.58
CA THR A 222 -16.86 11.95 -6.40
C THR A 222 -15.40 12.22 -6.73
N ILE A 223 -14.79 13.14 -6.00
CA ILE A 223 -13.39 13.53 -6.12
C ILE A 223 -12.60 12.80 -5.03
N TYR A 224 -11.60 12.03 -5.46
CA TYR A 224 -10.83 11.15 -4.60
C TYR A 224 -9.55 11.83 -4.10
N MET A 225 -9.05 11.38 -2.95
CA MET A 225 -7.76 11.78 -2.44
C MET A 225 -6.65 11.09 -3.25
N PRO A 226 -5.56 11.80 -3.64
CA PRO A 226 -4.42 11.19 -4.28
C PRO A 226 -3.87 10.01 -3.45
N PRO A 227 -3.44 8.93 -4.11
CA PRO A 227 -2.76 7.86 -3.40
C PRO A 227 -1.42 8.36 -2.85
N ARG A 228 -0.90 7.68 -1.82
CA ARG A 228 0.45 7.89 -1.31
C ARG A 228 1.36 6.78 -1.82
N VAL A 229 2.36 7.13 -2.63
CA VAL A 229 3.32 6.15 -3.14
C VAL A 229 4.44 5.86 -2.15
N GLY A 230 4.77 4.59 -2.01
CA GLY A 230 5.91 4.10 -1.24
C GLY A 230 6.34 2.72 -1.70
N PHE A 231 7.57 2.34 -1.41
CA PHE A 231 8.04 0.97 -1.58
C PHE A 231 9.14 0.62 -0.59
N ASN A 232 9.29 -0.67 -0.35
CA ASN A 232 10.43 -1.26 0.35
C ASN A 232 11.29 -2.04 -0.65
N TYR A 233 12.56 -2.21 -0.32
CA TYR A 233 13.46 -3.06 -1.08
C TYR A 233 14.44 -3.78 -0.14
N ASP A 234 14.88 -4.97 -0.52
CA ASP A 234 15.99 -5.65 0.14
C ASP A 234 17.34 -5.17 -0.44
N ASN A 235 18.37 -5.08 0.40
CA ASN A 235 19.72 -4.81 -0.09
C ASN A 235 20.26 -6.12 -0.67
N GLY A 236 19.96 -6.38 -1.94
CA GLY A 236 20.49 -7.52 -2.67
C GLY A 236 22.02 -7.53 -2.68
N CYS A 237 22.60 -8.72 -2.58
CA CYS A 237 24.02 -8.94 -2.86
C CYS A 237 24.33 -8.70 -4.34
N SER A 238 25.59 -8.36 -4.68
CA SER A 238 26.02 -8.16 -6.07
C SER A 238 25.59 -9.33 -6.96
N GLY A 239 24.70 -9.10 -7.92
CA GLY A 239 24.20 -10.14 -8.83
C GLY A 239 23.10 -11.05 -8.28
N GLN A 240 22.50 -10.71 -7.14
CA GLN A 240 21.29 -11.37 -6.63
C GLN A 240 20.02 -10.56 -6.91
N ASN A 241 18.91 -11.30 -6.87
CA ASN A 241 17.53 -10.85 -6.99
C ASN A 241 17.20 -9.84 -5.88
N THR A 242 17.24 -8.54 -6.21
CA THR A 242 16.67 -7.46 -5.39
C THR A 242 15.16 -7.49 -5.53
N ILE A 243 14.45 -7.60 -4.41
CA ILE A 243 12.99 -7.59 -4.35
C ILE A 243 12.51 -6.18 -4.02
N PHE A 244 11.66 -5.63 -4.87
CA PHE A 244 10.92 -4.40 -4.62
C PHE A 244 9.48 -4.77 -4.26
N GLU A 245 8.96 -4.19 -3.19
CA GLU A 245 7.57 -4.37 -2.76
C GLU A 245 6.90 -3.02 -2.61
N SER A 246 5.79 -2.80 -3.32
CA SER A 246 4.99 -1.60 -3.18
C SER A 246 4.35 -1.52 -1.79
N THR A 247 4.42 -0.35 -1.15
CA THR A 247 3.76 -0.04 0.12
C THR A 247 2.76 1.11 -0.05
N CYS A 248 2.24 1.27 -1.27
CA CYS A 248 1.31 2.33 -1.62
C CYS A 248 0.02 2.24 -0.80
N ILE A 249 -0.55 3.40 -0.46
CA ILE A 249 -1.81 3.51 0.28
C ILE A 249 -2.76 4.35 -0.55
N SER A 250 -3.97 3.85 -0.78
CA SER A 250 -5.03 4.54 -1.52
C SER A 250 -6.39 4.24 -0.91
N GLN A 251 -7.30 5.21 -0.98
CA GLN A 251 -8.74 5.00 -0.68
C GLN A 251 -9.52 4.54 -1.91
N ASP A 252 -9.00 4.84 -3.12
CA ASP A 252 -9.52 4.33 -4.39
C ASP A 252 -8.76 3.06 -4.80
N SER A 253 -9.42 2.16 -5.54
CA SER A 253 -8.85 0.90 -6.00
C SER A 253 -7.63 1.15 -6.88
N ILE A 254 -6.48 0.57 -6.53
CA ILE A 254 -5.25 0.66 -7.35
C ILE A 254 -5.36 -0.38 -8.48
N ILE A 255 -5.33 0.09 -9.73
CA ILE A 255 -5.43 -0.76 -10.92
C ILE A 255 -4.08 -1.00 -11.61
N GLU A 256 -3.11 -0.11 -11.40
CA GLU A 256 -1.78 -0.24 -11.98
C GLU A 256 -0.67 0.08 -10.97
N TYR A 257 0.36 -0.77 -10.95
CA TYR A 257 1.62 -0.54 -10.25
C TYR A 257 2.72 -0.44 -11.28
N ASN A 258 3.26 0.75 -11.48
CA ASN A 258 4.25 1.00 -12.52
C ASN A 258 5.61 1.36 -11.90
N TRP A 259 6.67 0.84 -12.46
CA TRP A 259 8.04 1.10 -12.02
C TRP A 259 8.90 1.41 -13.23
N ASN A 260 9.81 2.37 -13.09
CA ASN A 260 10.87 2.61 -14.06
C ASN A 260 12.22 2.49 -13.36
N ILE A 261 13.00 1.52 -13.82
CA ILE A 261 14.31 1.14 -13.28
C ILE A 261 15.22 0.96 -14.50
N ASN A 262 16.32 1.72 -14.59
CA ASN A 262 17.26 1.66 -15.72
C ASN A 262 16.60 1.88 -17.10
N ASN A 263 15.68 2.84 -17.21
CA ASN A 263 14.89 3.09 -18.43
C ASN A 263 14.01 1.91 -18.88
N GLN A 264 13.85 0.88 -18.07
CA GLN A 264 12.92 -0.22 -18.30
C GLN A 264 11.70 -0.07 -17.40
N THR A 265 10.53 -0.35 -17.96
CA THR A 265 9.25 -0.22 -17.26
C THR A 265 8.73 -1.59 -16.87
N TYR A 266 8.20 -1.69 -15.65
CA TYR A 266 7.66 -2.93 -15.08
C TYR A 266 6.28 -2.66 -14.47
N GLN A 267 5.38 -3.66 -14.53
CA GLN A 267 3.97 -3.52 -14.13
C GLN A 267 3.50 -4.59 -13.16
N HIS A 268 3.98 -4.56 -11.91
CA HIS A 268 3.55 -5.47 -10.85
C HIS A 268 3.65 -4.80 -9.48
N SER A 269 2.89 -5.27 -8.49
CA SER A 269 2.99 -4.77 -7.11
C SER A 269 4.29 -5.17 -6.40
N SER A 270 4.93 -6.25 -6.85
CA SER A 270 6.26 -6.69 -6.43
C SER A 270 7.10 -7.06 -7.65
N LEU A 271 8.39 -6.78 -7.59
CA LEU A 271 9.34 -7.05 -8.67
C LEU A 271 10.61 -7.68 -8.11
N ILE A 272 11.23 -8.54 -8.92
CA ILE A 272 12.51 -9.16 -8.61
C ILE A 272 13.49 -8.86 -9.74
N LEU A 273 14.58 -8.17 -9.44
CA LEU A 273 15.57 -7.72 -10.44
C LEU A 273 17.00 -8.01 -10.00
N ASN A 274 17.84 -8.42 -10.95
CA ASN A 274 19.28 -8.54 -10.72
C ASN A 274 19.96 -7.19 -10.98
N LEU A 275 20.39 -6.54 -9.91
CA LEU A 275 21.05 -5.23 -9.95
C LEU A 275 22.54 -5.37 -9.58
N TYR A 276 23.39 -4.62 -10.28
CA TYR A 276 24.82 -4.54 -9.97
C TYR A 276 25.06 -3.51 -8.87
N PRO A 277 26.21 -3.56 -8.16
CA PRO A 277 26.55 -2.54 -7.19
C PRO A 277 26.70 -1.15 -7.83
N LEU A 278 25.66 -0.33 -7.73
CA LEU A 278 25.57 1.01 -8.30
C LEU A 278 24.48 1.80 -7.55
N GLU A 279 24.46 3.12 -7.76
CA GLU A 279 23.31 3.95 -7.42
C GLU A 279 22.25 3.88 -8.53
N TYR A 280 21.00 3.63 -8.15
CA TYR A 280 19.85 3.58 -9.04
C TYR A 280 18.80 4.63 -8.64
N TYR A 281 18.19 5.24 -9.64
CA TYR A 281 16.98 6.05 -9.46
C TYR A 281 15.77 5.19 -9.81
N ILE A 282 14.97 4.87 -8.80
CA ILE A 282 13.75 4.10 -8.94
C ILE A 282 12.59 5.07 -8.97
N LYS A 283 11.87 5.11 -10.10
CA LYS A 283 10.60 5.83 -10.20
C LYS A 283 9.46 4.83 -10.05
N HIS A 284 8.69 4.94 -8.98
CA HIS A 284 7.46 4.17 -8.79
C HIS A 284 6.25 5.10 -8.90
N TRP A 285 5.22 4.70 -9.63
CA TRP A 285 3.94 5.40 -9.66
C TRP A 285 2.81 4.40 -9.75
N ILE A 286 1.64 4.79 -9.25
CA ILE A 286 0.44 3.97 -9.36
C ILE A 286 -0.67 4.73 -10.07
N VAL A 287 -1.62 3.99 -10.61
CA VAL A 287 -2.86 4.54 -11.16
C VAL A 287 -4.02 3.83 -10.49
N THR A 288 -5.01 4.61 -10.08
CA THR A 288 -6.24 4.14 -9.46
C THR A 288 -7.38 4.11 -10.48
N GLU A 289 -8.46 3.40 -10.16
CA GLU A 289 -9.62 3.18 -11.01
C GLU A 289 -10.20 4.49 -11.58
N HIS A 290 -10.22 5.57 -10.78
CA HIS A 290 -10.77 6.87 -11.16
C HIS A 290 -9.72 7.86 -11.67
N GLY A 291 -8.52 7.36 -12.02
CA GLY A 291 -7.46 8.10 -12.68
C GLY A 291 -6.48 8.81 -11.74
N CYS A 292 -6.59 8.63 -10.43
CA CYS A 292 -5.64 9.24 -9.49
C CYS A 292 -4.31 8.53 -9.56
N SER A 293 -3.26 9.34 -9.65
CA SER A 293 -1.89 8.88 -9.68
C SER A 293 -1.04 9.77 -8.79
N ASP A 294 -0.01 9.15 -8.24
CA ASP A 294 1.07 9.82 -7.53
C ASP A 294 2.37 9.11 -7.90
N THR A 295 3.51 9.76 -7.70
CA THR A 295 4.82 9.28 -8.12
C THR A 295 5.86 9.52 -7.04
N LEU A 296 6.63 8.49 -6.73
CA LEU A 296 7.82 8.57 -5.90
C LEU A 296 9.06 8.30 -6.76
N ILE A 297 10.05 9.19 -6.67
CA ILE A 297 11.39 8.93 -7.17
C ILE A 297 12.31 8.81 -5.97
N GLN A 298 12.92 7.64 -5.81
CA GLN A 298 13.85 7.37 -4.73
C GLN A 298 15.19 6.92 -5.29
N LYS A 299 16.27 7.51 -4.76
CA LYS A 299 17.64 7.07 -5.01
C LYS A 299 17.95 5.92 -4.05
N ILE A 300 18.38 4.78 -4.58
CA ILE A 300 18.85 3.64 -3.81
C ILE A 300 20.30 3.33 -4.18
N THR A 301 21.06 2.77 -3.24
CA THR A 301 22.43 2.32 -3.49
C THR A 301 22.51 0.83 -3.24
N ILE A 302 22.77 0.05 -4.28
CA ILE A 302 23.10 -1.37 -4.15
C ILE A 302 24.59 -1.43 -3.80
N ASN A 303 24.90 -1.75 -2.55
CA ASN A 303 26.29 -1.83 -2.10
C ASN A 303 26.86 -3.22 -2.35
N ASN A 304 28.14 -3.29 -2.76
CA ASN A 304 28.92 -4.52 -2.68
C ASN A 304 29.37 -4.76 -1.23
N ASN A 305 28.42 -4.98 -0.33
CA ASN A 305 28.66 -4.83 1.12
C ASN A 305 29.36 -6.03 1.77
N ASN A 306 30.18 -6.77 1.04
CA ASN A 306 30.62 -8.08 1.48
C ASN A 306 31.95 -8.50 0.88
N ILE A 307 32.99 -7.69 1.10
CA ILE A 307 34.39 -8.10 0.88
C ILE A 307 34.62 -9.38 1.69
N ILE A 308 34.87 -10.49 1.01
CA ILE A 308 35.23 -11.76 1.64
C ILE A 308 36.73 -11.67 1.94
N ILE A 309 37.12 -11.81 3.21
CA ILE A 309 38.50 -11.75 3.64
C ILE A 309 38.90 -13.19 4.00
N PRO A 310 39.97 -13.76 3.41
CA PRO A 310 40.44 -15.08 3.82
C PRO A 310 40.80 -15.07 5.30
N ALA A 311 40.55 -16.19 5.99
CA ALA A 311 40.92 -16.29 7.41
C ALA A 311 42.44 -16.21 7.59
N ASP A 312 42.89 -15.43 8.57
CA ASP A 312 44.27 -15.44 9.04
C ASP A 312 44.47 -16.62 10.01
N ILE A 313 45.39 -17.52 9.70
CA ILE A 313 45.65 -18.70 10.52
C ILE A 313 46.57 -18.36 11.69
N ASN A 314 46.15 -18.75 12.90
CA ASN A 314 46.95 -18.59 14.11
C ASN A 314 47.67 -19.89 14.49
N PHE A 315 47.00 -21.05 14.43
CA PHE A 315 47.56 -22.36 14.82
C PHE A 315 46.70 -23.53 14.31
N PRO A 316 47.27 -24.72 13.96
CA PRO A 316 48.69 -25.05 13.86
C PRO A 316 49.41 -24.41 12.67
N ASN A 317 50.64 -23.93 12.91
CA ASN A 317 51.47 -23.36 11.85
C ASN A 317 51.96 -24.42 10.86
N ASN A 318 52.35 -23.97 9.66
CA ASN A 318 52.79 -24.85 8.59
C ASN A 318 54.09 -25.59 8.95
N GLY A 319 54.12 -26.92 8.80
CA GLY A 319 55.30 -27.76 9.04
C GLY A 319 55.53 -28.19 10.49
N ILE A 320 54.66 -27.83 11.42
CA ILE A 320 54.83 -28.18 12.85
C ILE A 320 54.64 -29.70 13.09
N ASN A 321 55.42 -30.24 14.05
CA ASN A 321 55.22 -31.58 14.59
C ASN A 321 54.48 -31.50 15.93
N ILE A 322 53.31 -32.14 16.04
CA ILE A 322 52.50 -32.17 17.27
C ILE A 322 52.49 -33.61 17.79
N ASN A 323 52.60 -33.80 19.11
CA ASN A 323 52.50 -35.13 19.74
C ASN A 323 51.41 -35.10 20.81
N ASP A 324 50.16 -34.98 20.38
CA ASP A 324 49.00 -34.87 21.25
C ASP A 324 47.79 -35.61 20.66
N PRO A 325 46.92 -36.19 21.51
CA PRO A 325 45.69 -36.85 21.07
C PRO A 325 44.62 -35.85 20.59
N ILE A 326 44.76 -34.56 20.92
CA ILE A 326 43.84 -33.49 20.53
C ILE A 326 44.65 -32.32 19.98
N VAL A 327 44.28 -31.85 18.80
CA VAL A 327 44.82 -30.64 18.17
C VAL A 327 43.74 -29.58 18.19
N HIS A 328 44.09 -28.43 18.73
CA HIS A 328 43.28 -27.22 18.66
C HIS A 328 43.68 -26.40 17.43
N PHE A 329 42.71 -25.85 16.74
CA PHE A 329 42.86 -24.99 15.56
C PHE A 329 42.32 -23.62 15.92
N ASN A 330 43.03 -22.56 15.53
CA ASN A 330 42.67 -21.18 15.80
C ASN A 330 42.96 -20.31 14.56
N TRP A 331 42.03 -19.42 14.24
CA TRP A 331 42.14 -18.46 13.15
C TRP A 331 41.43 -17.15 13.50
N ASN A 332 41.63 -16.10 12.70
CA ASN A 332 40.81 -14.89 12.70
C ASN A 332 39.88 -14.92 11.49
N SER A 333 38.57 -14.91 11.72
CA SER A 333 37.58 -14.89 10.64
C SER A 333 37.16 -13.48 10.22
N HIS A 334 37.74 -12.41 10.81
CA HIS A 334 37.34 -11.02 10.56
C HIS A 334 35.83 -10.78 10.74
N GLN A 335 35.24 -11.41 11.76
CA GLN A 335 33.78 -11.39 12.04
C GLN A 335 32.93 -12.04 10.93
N GLN A 336 33.53 -12.82 10.03
CA GLN A 336 32.84 -13.61 9.01
C GLN A 336 32.52 -15.00 9.55
N LYS A 337 31.44 -15.60 9.03
CA LYS A 337 31.17 -17.02 9.28
C LYS A 337 32.30 -17.84 8.65
N SER A 338 32.77 -18.86 9.35
CA SER A 338 33.83 -19.73 8.87
C SER A 338 33.53 -21.21 9.10
N LEU A 339 34.25 -22.06 8.37
CA LEU A 339 34.36 -23.50 8.65
C LEU A 339 35.78 -23.98 8.35
N ILE A 340 36.18 -25.06 9.02
CA ILE A 340 37.47 -25.71 8.82
C ILE A 340 37.31 -27.02 8.04
N GLU A 341 38.26 -27.30 7.16
CA GLU A 341 38.45 -28.60 6.51
C GLU A 341 39.81 -29.18 6.89
N ILE A 342 39.83 -30.48 7.18
CA ILE A 342 41.03 -31.26 7.52
C ILE A 342 41.11 -32.45 6.56
N SER A 343 42.28 -32.73 6.00
CA SER A 343 42.53 -33.71 4.95
C SER A 343 43.84 -34.47 5.18
N TYR A 344 43.92 -35.72 4.70
CA TYR A 344 45.20 -36.45 4.62
C TYR A 344 46.01 -36.10 3.36
N LEU A 345 45.39 -35.46 2.37
CA LEU A 345 46.00 -35.09 1.10
C LEU A 345 45.95 -33.57 0.89
N ASN A 346 47.00 -33.00 0.32
CA ASN A 346 47.13 -31.55 0.13
C ASN A 346 46.12 -30.97 -0.88
N ASP A 347 45.54 -31.80 -1.75
CA ASP A 347 44.54 -31.42 -2.74
C ASP A 347 43.10 -31.46 -2.17
N PHE A 348 42.94 -31.84 -0.90
CA PHE A 348 41.65 -32.02 -0.24
C PHE A 348 40.73 -33.05 -0.93
N SER A 349 41.29 -33.99 -1.70
CA SER A 349 40.54 -35.12 -2.27
C SER A 349 40.07 -36.13 -1.21
N ASN A 350 40.72 -36.14 -0.03
CA ASN A 350 40.38 -36.98 1.12
C ASN A 350 40.13 -36.14 2.39
N ILE A 351 38.95 -35.54 2.48
CA ILE A 351 38.52 -34.77 3.64
C ILE A 351 38.20 -35.72 4.79
N VAL A 352 38.98 -35.61 5.86
CA VAL A 352 38.79 -36.36 7.12
C VAL A 352 37.69 -35.71 7.96
N TYR A 353 37.63 -34.37 7.95
CA TYR A 353 36.63 -33.63 8.70
C TYR A 353 36.30 -32.29 8.05
N ARG A 354 35.03 -31.89 8.17
CA ARG A 354 34.52 -30.58 7.78
C ARG A 354 33.56 -30.06 8.84
N SER A 355 33.85 -28.90 9.41
CA SER A 355 32.96 -28.32 10.43
C SER A 355 31.69 -27.71 9.81
N PRO A 356 30.61 -27.55 10.59
CA PRO A 356 29.52 -26.64 10.22
C PRO A 356 30.03 -25.21 10.08
N LYS A 357 29.33 -24.43 9.26
CA LYS A 357 29.54 -22.98 9.12
C LYS A 357 29.06 -22.27 10.38
N ALA A 358 29.96 -21.57 11.08
CA ALA A 358 29.67 -20.88 12.35
C ALA A 358 30.46 -19.59 12.50
N ASN A 359 30.12 -18.77 13.50
CA ASN A 359 30.92 -17.61 13.92
C ASN A 359 32.10 -18.01 14.84
N ASN A 360 32.44 -19.29 14.87
CA ASN A 360 33.50 -19.83 15.72
C ASN A 360 34.84 -19.69 15.00
N ASN A 361 35.86 -19.36 15.76
CA ASN A 361 37.24 -19.15 15.30
C ASN A 361 38.23 -20.13 15.95
N VAL A 362 37.72 -21.10 16.71
CA VAL A 362 38.47 -22.17 17.36
C VAL A 362 37.77 -23.51 17.10
N TYR A 363 38.56 -24.55 16.84
CA TYR A 363 38.07 -25.91 16.66
C TYR A 363 39.02 -26.93 17.31
N SER A 364 38.52 -28.07 17.78
CA SER A 364 39.36 -29.14 18.36
C SER A 364 39.10 -30.45 17.65
N PHE A 365 40.16 -31.17 17.30
CA PHE A 365 40.10 -32.44 16.58
C PHE A 365 40.88 -33.50 17.33
N SER A 366 40.39 -34.75 17.40
CA SER A 366 41.03 -35.82 18.20
C SER A 366 41.07 -37.19 17.52
N SER A 367 40.70 -37.25 16.24
CA SER A 367 40.50 -38.51 15.50
C SER A 367 41.40 -38.59 14.27
N PHE A 368 42.71 -38.70 14.51
CA PHE A 368 43.73 -38.81 13.47
C PHE A 368 44.78 -39.86 13.84
N LEU A 369 45.44 -40.38 12.80
CA LEU A 369 46.49 -41.38 12.95
C LEU A 369 47.77 -40.75 13.53
N SER A 370 48.54 -41.55 14.27
CA SER A 370 49.91 -41.20 14.64
C SER A 370 50.84 -41.29 13.43
N ASP A 371 51.87 -40.47 13.40
CA ASP A 371 52.91 -40.41 12.36
C ASP A 371 52.38 -40.04 10.95
N THR A 372 51.24 -39.36 10.87
CA THR A 372 50.66 -38.86 9.62
C THR A 372 50.72 -37.33 9.50
N THR A 373 50.91 -36.85 8.27
CA THR A 373 50.74 -35.44 7.92
C THR A 373 49.27 -35.15 7.66
N LEU A 374 48.76 -34.08 8.26
CA LEU A 374 47.42 -33.54 8.05
C LEU A 374 47.53 -32.19 7.37
N TYR A 375 46.67 -31.96 6.40
CA TYR A 375 46.47 -30.69 5.70
C TYR A 375 45.17 -30.07 6.15
N TRP A 376 45.14 -28.75 6.30
CA TRP A 376 43.93 -28.05 6.74
C TRP A 376 43.83 -26.66 6.12
N ARG A 377 42.60 -26.17 5.99
CA ARG A 377 42.27 -24.83 5.49
C ARG A 377 40.98 -24.35 6.12
N VAL A 378 40.77 -23.03 6.12
CA VAL A 378 39.55 -22.39 6.63
C VAL A 378 38.86 -21.66 5.50
N TRP A 379 37.56 -21.89 5.36
CA TRP A 379 36.70 -21.11 4.48
C TRP A 379 36.04 -19.98 5.26
N THR A 380 36.10 -18.75 4.76
CA THR A 380 35.31 -17.63 5.26
C THR A 380 34.18 -17.32 4.29
N TYR A 381 33.09 -16.79 4.83
CA TYR A 381 31.90 -16.47 4.06
C TYR A 381 31.39 -15.08 4.40
N ASN A 382 31.07 -14.32 3.37
CA ASN A 382 30.31 -13.10 3.54
C ASN A 382 28.82 -13.38 3.82
N ASN A 383 28.02 -12.32 4.01
CA ASN A 383 26.57 -12.48 4.23
C ASN A 383 25.83 -12.94 2.96
N CYS A 384 26.46 -12.90 1.79
CA CYS A 384 25.95 -13.40 0.51
C CYS A 384 26.20 -14.89 0.29
N ASN A 385 26.88 -15.56 1.23
CA ASN A 385 27.31 -16.95 1.13
C ASN A 385 28.38 -17.23 0.07
N ASP A 386 28.98 -16.19 -0.53
CA ASP A 386 30.23 -16.34 -1.27
C ASP A 386 31.34 -16.72 -0.30
N SER A 387 32.35 -17.42 -0.81
CA SER A 387 33.41 -17.97 0.03
C SER A 387 34.80 -17.85 -0.56
N ILE A 388 35.79 -17.68 0.30
CA ILE A 388 37.20 -17.79 -0.04
C ILE A 388 37.88 -18.70 0.98
N SER A 389 38.82 -19.52 0.54
CA SER A 389 39.63 -20.32 1.45
C SER A 389 40.91 -19.58 1.83
N SER A 390 41.39 -19.81 3.05
CA SER A 390 42.78 -19.55 3.41
C SER A 390 43.74 -20.33 2.49
N PRO A 391 45.04 -20.03 2.51
CA PRO A 391 46.07 -20.96 2.06
C PRO A 391 45.94 -22.33 2.76
N ILE A 392 46.62 -23.33 2.22
CA ILE A 392 46.67 -24.67 2.78
C ILE A 392 47.82 -24.74 3.76
N TYR A 393 47.54 -25.21 4.97
CA TYR A 393 48.51 -25.42 6.03
C TYR A 393 48.64 -26.91 6.32
N TYR A 394 49.79 -27.35 6.80
CA TYR A 394 49.97 -28.73 7.21
C TYR A 394 50.75 -28.85 8.51
N PHE A 395 50.52 -29.95 9.22
CA PHE A 395 51.30 -30.36 10.38
C PHE A 395 51.43 -31.88 10.40
N LYS A 396 52.39 -32.41 11.13
CA LYS A 396 52.57 -33.84 11.31
C LYS A 396 52.26 -34.21 12.77
N ASN A 397 51.38 -35.18 12.96
CA ASN A 397 51.23 -35.79 14.27
C ASN A 397 52.37 -36.79 14.45
N TYR A 398 53.30 -36.57 15.37
CA TYR A 398 54.50 -37.38 15.55
C TYR A 398 54.48 -38.08 16.91
N ASN A 399 54.63 -39.41 16.93
CA ASN A 399 54.66 -40.16 18.18
C ASN A 399 56.08 -40.27 18.74
N CYS A 400 56.45 -39.44 19.71
CA CYS A 400 57.81 -39.50 20.28
C CYS A 400 58.13 -40.82 21.00
N LYS A 401 57.14 -41.62 21.43
CA LYS A 401 57.41 -42.94 22.06
C LYS A 401 57.92 -43.99 21.06
N SER A 402 57.72 -43.78 19.76
CA SER A 402 58.20 -44.70 18.73
C SER A 402 59.66 -44.46 18.35
N LEU A 403 60.34 -43.49 18.99
CA LEU A 403 61.77 -43.23 18.78
C LEU A 403 62.63 -44.37 19.32
N ASP A 404 63.32 -45.07 18.42
CA ASP A 404 64.32 -46.07 18.78
C ASP A 404 65.45 -45.44 19.61
N GLY A 405 65.65 -45.97 20.82
CA GLY A 405 66.71 -45.56 21.75
C GLY A 405 66.39 -44.34 22.62
N LEU A 406 65.12 -43.92 22.73
CA LEU A 406 64.69 -42.84 23.64
C LEU A 406 65.16 -43.12 25.08
N SER A 407 66.10 -42.31 25.59
CA SER A 407 66.70 -42.50 26.92
C SER A 407 66.16 -41.52 27.97
N LEU A 408 65.61 -40.40 27.53
CA LEU A 408 65.04 -39.37 28.40
C LEU A 408 63.93 -38.65 27.64
N TRP A 409 62.84 -38.34 28.31
CA TRP A 409 61.76 -37.53 27.78
C TRP A 409 61.14 -36.68 28.90
N LEU A 410 61.33 -35.37 28.86
CA LEU A 410 60.71 -34.41 29.76
C LEU A 410 59.71 -33.55 28.99
N LYS A 411 58.58 -33.20 29.60
CA LYS A 411 57.62 -32.25 29.05
C LYS A 411 57.28 -31.17 30.07
N SER A 412 56.85 -30.02 29.59
CA SER A 412 56.28 -28.97 30.43
C SER A 412 54.87 -29.29 30.92
N ASP A 413 54.13 -30.15 30.23
CA ASP A 413 52.71 -30.44 30.49
C ASP A 413 52.48 -31.76 31.23
N SER A 414 53.55 -32.49 31.55
CA SER A 414 53.50 -33.80 32.21
C SER A 414 54.75 -34.03 33.05
N GLY A 415 54.58 -34.61 34.23
CA GLY A 415 55.68 -34.92 35.15
C GLY A 415 56.26 -33.71 35.90
N VAL A 416 55.61 -32.54 35.87
CA VAL A 416 56.13 -31.32 36.48
C VAL A 416 55.58 -31.12 37.90
N VAL A 417 56.47 -30.92 38.87
CA VAL A 417 56.12 -30.60 40.26
C VAL A 417 56.28 -29.09 40.48
N LYS A 418 55.19 -28.42 40.86
CA LYS A 418 55.15 -26.96 41.05
C LYS A 418 54.57 -26.56 42.40
N ASP A 419 55.02 -25.43 42.92
CA ASP A 419 54.48 -24.80 44.12
C ASP A 419 53.19 -23.99 43.84
N SER A 420 52.59 -23.41 44.89
CA SER A 420 51.40 -22.57 44.80
C SER A 420 51.59 -21.28 43.98
N TYR A 421 52.83 -20.90 43.71
CA TYR A 421 53.19 -19.75 42.91
C TYR A 421 53.55 -20.14 41.47
N ASN A 422 53.30 -21.38 41.01
CA ASN A 422 53.70 -21.89 39.70
C ASN A 422 55.23 -21.89 39.48
N ASN A 423 56.04 -21.94 40.53
CA ASN A 423 57.47 -22.19 40.37
C ASN A 423 57.72 -23.70 40.38
N VAL A 424 58.57 -24.18 39.47
CA VAL A 424 58.81 -25.61 39.25
C VAL A 424 60.06 -26.06 39.99
N SER A 425 59.92 -27.09 40.82
CA SER A 425 61.04 -27.68 41.57
C SER A 425 61.56 -28.95 40.93
N GLU A 426 60.70 -29.75 40.28
CA GLU A 426 61.06 -31.06 39.73
C GLU A 426 60.38 -31.37 38.39
N TRP A 427 61.02 -32.23 37.58
CA TRP A 427 60.51 -32.82 36.34
C TRP A 427 60.75 -34.33 36.32
N HIS A 428 59.70 -35.08 36.09
CA HIS A 428 59.72 -36.53 35.99
C HIS A 428 59.82 -36.93 34.53
N ASP A 429 60.73 -37.85 34.25
CA ASP A 429 60.86 -38.50 32.96
C ASP A 429 59.63 -39.32 32.61
N ILE A 430 59.18 -39.17 31.37
CA ILE A 430 58.05 -39.89 30.79
C ILE A 430 58.48 -40.84 29.66
N SER A 431 59.78 -41.05 29.48
CA SER A 431 60.33 -42.08 28.57
C SER A 431 60.11 -43.50 29.09
N GLY A 432 59.91 -43.65 30.41
CA GLY A 432 59.77 -44.93 31.10
C GLY A 432 61.01 -45.34 31.91
N ASN A 433 62.05 -44.52 31.94
CA ASN A 433 63.28 -44.76 32.71
C ASN A 433 63.24 -44.16 34.14
N GLU A 434 62.13 -43.52 34.52
CA GLU A 434 61.83 -43.01 35.87
C GLU A 434 62.89 -42.04 36.45
N ILE A 435 63.52 -41.25 35.57
CA ILE A 435 64.52 -40.24 35.96
C ILE A 435 63.83 -38.99 36.51
N ILE A 436 64.29 -38.46 37.65
CA ILE A 436 63.79 -37.21 38.23
C ILE A 436 64.86 -36.12 38.11
N PHE A 437 64.48 -34.99 37.51
CA PHE A 437 65.26 -33.76 37.47
C PHE A 437 64.75 -32.81 38.55
N SER A 438 65.66 -32.16 39.28
CA SER A 438 65.29 -31.22 40.34
C SER A 438 66.14 -29.95 40.29
N GLN A 439 65.53 -28.79 40.52
CA GLN A 439 66.24 -27.57 40.89
C GLN A 439 66.34 -27.52 42.40
N SER A 440 67.55 -27.54 42.95
CA SER A 440 67.74 -27.56 44.41
C SER A 440 67.63 -26.18 45.05
N ASN A 441 67.81 -25.11 44.28
CA ASN A 441 67.72 -23.73 44.78
C ASN A 441 66.36 -23.10 44.47
N ALA A 442 65.55 -22.87 45.51
CA ALA A 442 64.23 -22.25 45.41
C ALA A 442 64.24 -20.85 44.77
N ALA A 443 65.33 -20.07 44.92
CA ALA A 443 65.45 -18.77 44.27
C ALA A 443 65.64 -18.84 42.75
N LEU A 444 65.94 -20.03 42.22
CA LEU A 444 66.17 -20.30 40.80
C LEU A 444 65.07 -21.17 40.19
N TYR A 445 63.95 -21.41 40.88
CA TYR A 445 62.85 -22.18 40.31
C TYR A 445 62.32 -21.50 39.04
N PRO A 446 62.29 -22.21 37.91
CA PRO A 446 61.70 -21.67 36.69
C PRO A 446 60.18 -21.57 36.83
N LYS A 447 59.60 -20.69 36.02
CA LYS A 447 58.18 -20.35 36.09
C LYS A 447 57.37 -21.20 35.13
N PHE A 448 56.37 -21.90 35.64
CA PHE A 448 55.33 -22.53 34.83
C PHE A 448 54.33 -21.48 34.35
N ILE A 449 54.11 -21.43 33.04
CA ILE A 449 53.13 -20.55 32.40
C ILE A 449 52.19 -21.45 31.60
N ASP A 450 50.90 -21.41 31.90
CA ASP A 450 49.91 -22.29 31.30
C ASP A 450 49.18 -21.65 30.10
N ASN A 451 48.41 -22.44 29.37
CA ASN A 451 47.48 -21.98 28.32
C ASN A 451 48.14 -21.10 27.25
N ILE A 452 49.23 -21.56 26.65
CA ILE A 452 49.87 -20.84 25.55
C ILE A 452 49.18 -21.21 24.24
N ASP A 453 48.39 -20.28 23.69
CA ASP A 453 47.60 -20.48 22.46
C ASP A 453 48.43 -20.94 21.26
N SER A 454 49.65 -20.41 21.10
CA SER A 454 50.55 -20.81 20.01
C SER A 454 51.13 -22.22 20.21
N LEU A 455 50.99 -22.83 21.39
CA LEU A 455 51.52 -24.17 21.69
C LEU A 455 50.40 -25.16 21.97
N ASN A 456 49.30 -25.11 21.21
CA ASN A 456 48.16 -26.02 21.42
C ASN A 456 47.59 -25.96 22.86
N PHE A 457 47.58 -24.76 23.46
CA PHE A 457 47.22 -24.51 24.87
C PHE A 457 48.10 -25.23 25.90
N LYS A 458 49.29 -25.69 25.50
CA LYS A 458 50.22 -26.35 26.41
C LYS A 458 50.98 -25.32 27.25
N PRO A 459 51.36 -25.70 28.48
CA PRO A 459 52.21 -24.88 29.30
C PRO A 459 53.64 -24.81 28.77
N ILE A 460 54.35 -23.77 29.19
CA ILE A 460 55.81 -23.64 29.06
C ILE A 460 56.44 -23.49 30.43
N ILE A 461 57.74 -23.75 30.48
CA ILE A 461 58.56 -23.53 31.66
C ILE A 461 59.62 -22.50 31.29
N LYS A 462 59.49 -21.31 31.87
CA LYS A 462 60.36 -20.16 31.64
C LYS A 462 61.48 -20.14 32.67
N PHE A 463 62.72 -20.25 32.20
CA PHE A 463 63.90 -20.19 33.04
C PHE A 463 64.46 -18.76 33.04
N ASN A 464 64.69 -18.20 34.22
CA ASN A 464 65.16 -16.82 34.35
C ASN A 464 66.69 -16.68 34.26
N GLN A 465 67.46 -17.79 34.34
CA GLN A 465 68.94 -17.83 34.29
C GLN A 465 69.47 -19.18 33.75
N LYS A 466 70.73 -19.23 33.30
CA LYS A 466 71.45 -20.47 32.93
C LYS A 466 71.79 -21.27 34.20
N LEU A 467 70.97 -22.23 34.66
CA LEU A 467 71.51 -23.39 35.41
C LEU A 467 70.47 -24.50 35.71
N LEU A 468 70.84 -25.74 35.37
CA LEU A 468 70.50 -26.98 36.08
C LEU A 468 71.80 -27.80 36.13
N THR A 469 72.32 -28.09 37.33
CA THR A 469 73.53 -28.92 37.51
C THR A 469 73.27 -30.00 38.54
N ASN A 470 72.75 -31.15 38.09
CA ASN A 470 73.00 -32.45 38.72
C ASN A 470 72.51 -33.57 37.80
N PHE A 471 73.42 -34.23 37.11
CA PHE A 471 73.14 -35.45 36.33
C PHE A 471 73.86 -36.60 37.02
N ASN A 472 73.22 -37.22 38.00
CA ASN A 472 73.75 -38.49 38.51
C ASN A 472 73.32 -39.60 37.54
N ASN A 473 74.30 -40.28 36.94
CA ASN A 473 74.16 -41.54 36.18
C ASN A 473 73.55 -41.51 34.76
N ILE A 474 73.59 -40.38 34.02
CA ILE A 474 73.17 -40.35 32.61
C ILE A 474 74.25 -39.73 31.71
N THR A 475 74.71 -40.48 30.72
CA THR A 475 75.48 -39.99 29.57
C THR A 475 74.53 -39.66 28.42
N LEU A 476 74.32 -38.37 28.15
CA LEU A 476 73.45 -37.87 27.07
C LEU A 476 74.18 -37.99 25.71
N GLY A 477 73.48 -38.42 24.65
CA GLY A 477 74.00 -38.49 23.26
C GLY A 477 73.45 -37.39 22.34
N THR A 478 73.93 -37.35 21.08
CA THR A 478 73.58 -36.34 20.07
C THR A 478 72.19 -36.57 19.47
N ILE A 479 71.20 -35.82 19.97
CA ILE A 479 70.20 -35.06 19.20
C ILE A 479 69.61 -34.07 20.20
N PHE A 480 69.74 -32.78 19.89
CA PHE A 480 69.06 -31.70 20.59
C PHE A 480 67.91 -31.23 19.72
N ILE A 481 66.69 -31.20 20.25
CA ILE A 481 65.66 -30.32 19.71
C ILE A 481 65.49 -29.19 20.70
N PHE A 482 66.12 -28.06 20.37
CA PHE A 482 65.89 -26.77 20.99
C PHE A 482 64.78 -26.06 20.20
N SER A 483 63.76 -25.57 20.90
CA SER A 483 62.98 -24.43 20.39
C SER A 483 63.60 -23.16 20.96
N ASN A 484 64.49 -22.55 20.16
CA ASN A 484 64.72 -21.11 20.19
C ASN A 484 63.79 -20.54 19.10
N TYR A 485 63.14 -19.40 19.35
CA TYR A 485 62.05 -18.84 18.54
C TYR A 485 62.47 -18.38 17.11
N ASP A 486 63.60 -18.86 16.57
CA ASP A 486 64.18 -18.37 15.31
C ASP A 486 64.87 -19.45 14.43
N SER A 487 64.66 -20.76 14.67
CA SER A 487 65.15 -21.81 13.75
C SER A 487 64.02 -22.69 13.23
N ASN A 488 63.85 -22.68 11.90
CA ASN A 488 62.73 -23.20 11.11
C ASN A 488 62.44 -24.71 11.14
N GLU A 489 63.05 -25.52 12.02
CA GLU A 489 62.85 -26.98 11.99
C GLU A 489 61.99 -27.54 13.13
N PHE A 490 61.91 -26.91 14.31
CA PHE A 490 61.14 -27.45 15.45
C PHE A 490 60.67 -26.37 16.44
N ILE A 491 59.87 -25.41 15.96
CA ILE A 491 59.54 -24.18 16.69
C ILE A 491 58.74 -24.42 18.00
N GLU A 492 58.03 -25.54 18.17
CA GLU A 492 56.95 -25.59 19.19
C GLU A 492 56.78 -26.94 19.92
N TYR A 493 57.89 -27.62 20.23
CA TYR A 493 57.89 -28.74 21.17
C TYR A 493 58.24 -28.28 22.59
N SER A 494 57.37 -28.53 23.56
CA SER A 494 57.52 -28.11 24.96
C SER A 494 58.17 -29.18 25.83
N GLY A 495 59.33 -29.67 25.39
CA GLY A 495 60.00 -30.75 26.09
C GLY A 495 61.46 -30.95 25.70
N LEU A 496 62.10 -31.86 26.41
CA LEU A 496 63.42 -32.36 26.10
C LEU A 496 63.31 -33.85 25.77
N PHE A 497 64.05 -34.35 24.78
CA PHE A 497 64.38 -35.77 24.73
C PHE A 497 65.85 -36.00 24.37
N SER A 498 66.39 -37.16 24.75
CA SER A 498 67.75 -37.58 24.41
C SER A 498 67.78 -39.04 23.95
N ARG A 499 68.79 -39.39 23.14
CA ARG A 499 69.13 -40.76 22.73
C ARG A 499 70.54 -41.09 23.24
N ALA A 500 70.81 -42.34 23.61
CA ALA A 500 72.13 -42.73 24.09
C ALA A 500 73.20 -42.81 22.97
N ASN A 501 74.45 -42.44 23.32
CA ASN A 501 75.73 -42.50 22.58
C ASN A 501 76.07 -41.38 21.59
N THR A 502 76.95 -40.45 22.01
CA THR A 502 78.24 -40.08 21.35
C THR A 502 79.03 -39.12 22.25
N THR A 503 80.34 -39.29 22.35
CA THR A 503 81.26 -38.54 23.20
C THR A 503 81.43 -37.07 22.79
N THR A 504 80.68 -36.14 23.36
CA THR A 504 81.11 -34.74 23.60
C THR A 504 80.17 -34.11 24.63
N SER A 505 80.75 -33.40 25.59
CA SER A 505 80.07 -32.68 26.66
C SER A 505 79.65 -31.30 26.19
N ASP A 506 78.35 -31.00 26.12
CA ASP A 506 77.83 -29.64 26.04
C ASP A 506 76.41 -29.52 26.62
N PHE A 507 76.12 -28.31 27.13
CA PHE A 507 75.05 -27.95 28.06
C PHE A 507 73.65 -27.89 27.46
N LEU A 508 72.64 -28.10 28.31
CA LEU A 508 71.23 -28.02 27.96
C LEU A 508 70.51 -26.86 28.67
N LEU A 509 69.85 -26.03 27.87
CA LEU A 509 68.92 -24.97 28.28
C LEU A 509 67.50 -25.37 27.86
N VAL A 510 66.60 -25.57 28.82
CA VAL A 510 65.16 -25.61 28.57
C VAL A 510 64.64 -24.19 28.83
N GLY A 511 63.83 -23.64 27.94
CA GLY A 511 63.10 -22.38 28.15
C GLY A 511 63.55 -21.20 27.28
N ASN A 512 62.58 -20.52 26.67
CA ASN A 512 62.76 -19.25 25.96
C ASN A 512 62.88 -18.07 26.96
N LYS A 513 63.45 -16.96 26.49
CA LYS A 513 63.85 -15.74 27.20
C LYS A 513 62.75 -15.10 28.06
#